data_AF-A0A9D4IP62-F1
#
_entry.id   AF-A0A9D4IP62-F1
#
_cell.length_a   1.000
_cell.length_b   1.000
_cell.length_c   1.000
_cell.angle_alpha   90.00
_cell.angle_beta   90.00
_cell.angle_gamma   90.00
#
_symmetry.space_group_name_H-M   'P 1'
#
loop_
_entity.id
_entity.type
_entity.pdbx_description
1 polymer ?
#
loop_
_entity_poly.entity_id
_entity_poly.type
_entity_poly.pdbx_seq_one_letter_code
_entity_poly.pdbx_strand_id
1 'polypeptide(L)'
;MKIESFVKTSTQNRIKFPFYRTTQVPAPLYIVDPECSLVGSMGVGLDDTTGGLDRYVTLEVYFGASELRAEATDNKGKKHTVTFN
;
A
#
# COMPACT_ATOMS: atom_id res chain seq x y z
N MET A 1 -9.24 -6.69 1.27
CA MET A 1 -9.00 -5.65 2.30
C MET A 1 -8.89 -4.30 1.61
N LYS A 2 -9.52 -3.24 2.13
CA LYS A 2 -9.47 -1.88 1.55
C LYS A 2 -8.90 -0.89 2.57
N ILE A 3 -7.94 -0.07 2.14
CA ILE A 3 -7.24 0.91 2.98
C ILE A 3 -7.15 2.23 2.21
N GLU A 4 -7.30 3.36 2.90
CA GLU A 4 -7.03 4.68 2.34
C GLU A 4 -5.83 5.30 3.04
N SER A 5 -4.92 5.88 2.26
CA SER A 5 -3.74 6.55 2.76
C SER A 5 -3.64 7.95 2.19
N PHE A 6 -3.49 8.93 3.08
CA PHE A 6 -3.36 10.34 2.73
C PHE A 6 -1.89 10.75 2.75
N VAL A 7 -1.55 11.73 1.93
CA VAL A 7 -0.25 12.39 2.02
C VAL A 7 -0.13 13.10 3.39
N LYS A 8 1.07 13.13 3.95
CA LYS A 8 1.34 13.79 5.25
C LYS A 8 1.82 15.23 5.10
N THR A 9 2.27 15.61 3.91
CA THR A 9 2.78 16.95 3.59
C THR A 9 2.29 17.39 2.22
N SER A 10 2.22 18.70 2.00
CA SER A 10 1.80 19.29 0.71
C SER A 10 2.76 18.98 -0.43
N THR A 11 4.03 18.67 -0.13
CA THR A 11 5.07 18.37 -1.14
C THR A 11 5.31 16.88 -1.34
N GLN A 12 4.67 16.00 -0.55
CA GLN A 12 4.79 14.55 -0.76
C GLN A 12 4.19 14.19 -2.13
N ASN A 13 5.00 13.54 -2.95
CA ASN A 13 4.65 13.15 -4.33
C ASN A 13 4.53 11.63 -4.51
N ARG A 14 4.59 10.86 -3.43
CA ARG A 14 4.50 9.40 -3.49
C ARG A 14 3.95 8.80 -2.21
N ILE A 15 3.11 7.79 -2.32
CA ILE A 15 2.74 6.89 -1.22
C ILE A 15 3.32 5.51 -1.52
N LYS A 16 3.93 4.87 -0.51
CA LYS A 16 4.50 3.52 -0.61
C LYS A 16 3.75 2.58 0.32
N PHE A 17 3.27 1.47 -0.21
CA PHE A 17 2.62 0.38 0.51
C PHE A 17 3.56 -0.82 0.55
N PRO A 18 4.32 -1.03 1.64
CA PRO A 18 5.06 -2.26 1.85
C PRO A 18 4.12 -3.37 2.34
N PHE A 19 4.31 -4.58 1.83
CA PHE A 19 3.55 -5.77 2.20
C PHE A 19 4.46 -6.71 2.98
N TYR A 20 4.04 -7.09 4.18
CA TYR A 20 4.76 -8.03 5.04
C TYR A 20 3.92 -9.27 5.30
N ARG A 21 4.58 -10.40 5.56
CA ARG A 21 3.95 -11.66 5.98
C ARG A 21 4.71 -12.28 7.14
N THR A 22 4.00 -12.96 8.02
CA THR A 22 4.55 -13.83 9.08
C THR A 22 3.75 -15.12 9.14
N THR A 23 4.40 -16.21 9.54
CA THR A 23 3.81 -17.53 9.79
C THR A 23 3.64 -17.85 11.27
N GLN A 24 4.23 -17.04 12.16
CA GLN A 24 4.27 -17.33 13.60
C GLN A 24 3.28 -16.52 14.42
N VAL A 25 3.07 -15.24 14.07
CA VAL A 25 2.24 -14.34 14.86
C VAL A 25 0.89 -14.17 14.17
N PRO A 26 -0.22 -14.69 14.75
CA PRO A 26 -1.54 -14.35 14.27
C PRO A 26 -1.80 -12.85 14.51
N ALA A 27 -2.14 -12.12 13.45
CA ALA A 27 -2.37 -10.67 13.48
C ALA A 27 -1.17 -9.86 14.03
N PRO A 28 -0.02 -9.84 13.32
CA PRO A 28 1.15 -9.07 13.76
C PRO A 28 0.81 -7.57 13.86
N LEU A 29 1.33 -6.93 14.90
CA LEU A 29 1.15 -5.49 15.12
C LEU A 29 2.35 -4.70 14.61
N TYR A 30 3.54 -5.30 14.59
CA TYR A 30 4.78 -4.64 14.22
C TYR A 30 5.57 -5.43 13.19
N ILE A 31 6.31 -4.72 12.33
CA ILE A 31 7.20 -5.34 11.33
C ILE A 31 8.42 -6.03 11.95
N VAL A 32 8.67 -5.78 13.24
CA VAL A 32 9.75 -6.41 14.02
C VAL A 32 9.27 -7.66 14.75
N ASP A 33 7.99 -8.02 14.62
CA ASP A 33 7.47 -9.27 15.18
C ASP A 33 8.20 -10.48 14.56
N PRO A 34 8.38 -11.58 15.30
CA PRO A 34 9.09 -12.76 14.81
C PRO A 34 8.58 -13.24 13.45
N GLU A 35 9.53 -13.57 12.56
CA GLU A 35 9.29 -14.05 11.20
C GLU A 35 8.45 -13.13 10.30
N CYS A 36 8.32 -11.84 10.63
CA CYS A 36 7.83 -10.86 9.66
C CYS A 36 8.86 -10.65 8.54
N SER A 37 8.48 -10.97 7.31
CA SER A 37 9.30 -10.82 6.10
C SER A 37 8.62 -9.90 5.10
N LEU A 38 9.42 -9.07 4.43
CA LEU A 38 8.93 -8.21 3.35
C LEU A 38 8.64 -9.07 2.11
N VAL A 39 7.39 -9.03 1.66
CA VAL A 39 6.95 -9.66 0.40
C VAL A 39 7.30 -8.77 -0.79
N GLY A 40 7.07 -7.46 -0.64
CA GLY A 40 7.29 -6.49 -1.69
C GLY A 40 6.69 -5.14 -1.33
N SER A 41 6.61 -4.24 -2.31
CA SER A 41 5.98 -2.95 -2.10
C SER A 41 5.40 -2.36 -3.38
N MET A 42 4.32 -1.61 -3.24
CA MET A 42 3.75 -0.79 -4.31
C MET A 42 4.04 0.69 -4.04
N GLY A 43 4.55 1.40 -5.05
CA GLY A 43 4.69 2.85 -5.02
C GLY A 43 3.66 3.50 -5.94
N VAL A 44 2.95 4.50 -5.44
CA VAL A 44 1.98 5.29 -6.21
C VAL A 44 2.42 6.73 -6.23
N GLY A 45 2.73 7.23 -7.41
CA GLY A 45 3.12 8.63 -7.65
C GLY A 45 1.90 9.54 -7.60
N LEU A 46 2.08 10.69 -6.95
CA LEU A 46 1.12 11.78 -6.76
C LEU A 46 1.81 13.09 -7.13
N ASP A 47 2.36 13.16 -8.35
CA ASP A 47 3.21 14.26 -8.81
C ASP A 47 2.46 15.60 -8.88
N ASP A 48 1.14 15.56 -9.08
CA ASP A 48 0.31 16.75 -8.92
C ASP A 48 0.03 17.02 -7.44
N THR A 49 0.59 18.11 -6.94
CA THR A 49 0.47 18.58 -5.56
C THR A 49 -0.60 19.65 -5.33
N THR A 50 -1.35 20.04 -6.37
CA THR A 50 -2.36 21.13 -6.30
C THR A 50 -3.45 20.88 -5.25
N GLY A 51 -3.78 19.61 -4.98
CA GLY A 51 -4.75 19.21 -3.97
C GLY A 51 -4.25 19.26 -2.51
N GLY A 52 -3.04 19.75 -2.24
CA GLY A 52 -2.53 19.91 -0.88
C GLY A 52 -2.52 18.59 -0.09
N LEU A 53 -3.25 18.55 1.03
CA LEU A 53 -3.39 17.37 1.90
C LEU A 53 -4.59 16.47 1.55
N ASP A 54 -5.48 16.92 0.64
CA ASP A 54 -6.66 16.15 0.20
C ASP A 54 -6.30 15.08 -0.85
N ARG A 55 -5.01 14.81 -1.02
CA ARG A 55 -4.48 13.78 -1.91
C ARG A 55 -4.35 12.47 -1.17
N TYR A 56 -4.99 11.44 -1.72
CA TYR A 56 -5.00 10.12 -1.13
C TYR A 56 -4.90 9.03 -2.20
N VAL A 57 -4.59 7.83 -1.73
CA VAL A 57 -4.58 6.61 -2.52
C VAL A 57 -5.41 5.57 -1.78
N THR A 58 -6.35 4.98 -2.49
CA THR A 58 -7.13 3.85 -2.03
C THR A 58 -6.45 2.57 -2.50
N LEU A 59 -6.06 1.72 -1.55
CA LEU A 59 -5.47 0.40 -1.77
C LEU A 59 -6.51 -0.69 -1.53
N GLU A 60 -6.64 -1.59 -2.49
CA GLU A 60 -7.40 -2.84 -2.38
C GLU A 60 -6.44 -4.02 -2.51
N VAL A 61 -6.47 -4.92 -1.52
CA VAL A 61 -5.64 -6.12 -1.47
C VAL A 61 -6.52 -7.35 -1.54
N TYR A 62 -6.16 -8.25 -2.46
CA TYR A 62 -6.80 -9.53 -2.71
C TYR A 62 -5.79 -10.64 -2.44
N PHE A 63 -6.22 -11.63 -1.66
CA PHE A 63 -5.42 -12.81 -1.33
C PHE A 63 -5.96 -13.99 -2.14
N GLY A 64 -5.15 -14.52 -3.04
CA GLY A 64 -5.36 -15.83 -3.67
C GLY A 64 -4.68 -16.95 -2.89
N ALA A 65 -4.71 -18.17 -3.40
CA ALA A 65 -4.10 -19.33 -2.75
C ALA A 65 -2.59 -19.16 -2.51
N SER A 66 -1.87 -18.61 -3.49
CA SER A 66 -0.42 -18.36 -3.43
C SER A 66 -0.02 -16.95 -3.85
N GLU A 67 -0.98 -16.08 -4.16
CA GLU A 67 -0.71 -14.77 -4.77
C GLU A 67 -1.33 -13.64 -3.95
N LEU A 68 -0.57 -12.58 -3.73
CA LEU A 68 -1.06 -11.30 -3.22
C LEU A 68 -1.20 -10.34 -4.39
N ARG A 69 -2.44 -9.94 -4.72
CA ARG A 69 -2.71 -8.87 -5.69
C ARG A 69 -3.07 -7.59 -4.95
N ALA A 70 -2.42 -6.49 -5.30
CA ALA A 70 -2.72 -5.18 -4.76
C ALA A 70 -3.06 -4.21 -5.90
N GLU A 71 -4.17 -3.49 -5.73
CA GLU A 71 -4.63 -2.44 -6.63
C GLU A 71 -4.70 -1.13 -5.88
N ALA A 72 -4.02 -0.10 -6.36
CA ALA A 72 -4.14 1.24 -5.85
C ALA A 72 -4.82 2.15 -6.85
N THR A 73 -5.70 3.01 -6.36
CA THR A 73 -6.32 4.09 -7.14
C THR A 73 -6.01 5.41 -6.46
N ASP A 74 -5.39 6.36 -7.17
CA ASP A 74 -5.22 7.71 -6.64
C ASP A 74 -6.56 8.47 -6.62
N ASN A 75 -6.61 9.60 -5.93
CA ASN A 75 -7.80 10.43 -5.84
C ASN A 75 -8.26 11.05 -7.18
N LYS A 76 -7.52 10.84 -8.26
CA LYS A 76 -7.87 11.24 -9.64
C LYS A 76 -8.33 10.06 -10.50
N GLY A 77 -8.41 8.86 -9.92
CA GLY A 77 -8.85 7.65 -10.59
C GLY A 77 -7.75 6.89 -11.34
N LYS A 78 -6.48 7.29 -11.24
CA LYS A 78 -5.37 6.55 -11.85
C LYS A 78 -5.14 5.27 -11.09
N LYS A 79 -5.18 4.15 -11.80
CA LYS A 79 -5.01 2.81 -11.23
C LYS A 79 -3.59 2.27 -11.40
N HIS A 80 -3.14 1.56 -10.38
CA HIS A 80 -1.86 0.85 -10.32
C HIS A 80 -2.11 -0.56 -9.79
N THR A 81 -1.50 -1.57 -10.39
CA THR A 81 -1.67 -2.97 -9.97
C THR A 81 -0.32 -3.65 -9.85
N VAL A 82 -0.14 -4.43 -8.79
CA VAL A 82 1.01 -5.30 -8.58
C VAL A 82 0.56 -6.66 -8.06
N THR A 83 1.31 -7.69 -8.41
CA THR A 83 1.10 -9.07 -7.91
C THR A 83 2.42 -9.59 -7.34
N PHE A 84 2.33 -10.27 -6.21
CA PHE A 84 3.46 -10.93 -5.55
C PHE A 84 3.13 -12.39 -5.29
N ASN A 85 4.14 -13.25 -5.37
CA ASN A 85 4.08 -14.70 -5.13
C ASN A 85 4.89 -15.06 -3.87
#